data_AF-A0A6P0NH05-F1
#
_entry.id   AF-A0A6P0NH05-F1
#
_cell.length_a   1.000
_cell.length_b   1.000
_cell.length_c   1.000
_cell.angle_alpha   90.00
_cell.angle_beta   90.00
_cell.angle_gamma   90.00
#
_symmetry.space_group_name_H-M   'P 1'
#
loop_
_entity.id
_entity.type
_entity.pdbx_description
1 polymer ?
#
loop_
_entity_poly.entity_id
_entity_poly.type
_entity_poly.pdbx_seq_one_letter_code
_entity_poly.pdbx_strand_id
1 'polypeptide(L)'
;GGDGDDTVGGGLGNDDLEGNAGADQLQGRRNDDNINGGSGDDTIHGDRGSDTIQGGSGNDLIRVGVLKFSPPLFRSQLFAIPEVQVDQAGAS
;
A
#
# COMPACT_ATOMS: atom_id res chain seq x y z
N GLY A 1 -3.68 15.54 -2.74
CA GLY A 1 -2.82 16.65 -3.11
C GLY A 1 -3.69 17.75 -3.66
N GLY A 2 -4.45 17.43 -4.70
CA GLY A 2 -5.22 18.40 -5.47
C GLY A 2 -4.74 18.35 -6.90
N ASP A 3 -4.72 19.47 -7.59
CA ASP A 3 -4.04 19.56 -8.88
C ASP A 3 -2.56 19.88 -8.67
N GLY A 4 -1.69 19.25 -9.46
CA GLY A 4 -0.24 19.41 -9.42
C GLY A 4 0.49 18.24 -8.74
N ASP A 5 1.81 18.30 -8.75
CA ASP A 5 2.66 17.26 -8.14
C ASP A 5 2.76 17.50 -6.62
N ASP A 6 2.14 16.65 -5.82
CA ASP A 6 2.05 16.83 -4.37
C ASP A 6 2.87 15.81 -3.58
N THR A 7 3.12 16.15 -2.31
CA THR A 7 3.62 15.20 -1.31
C THR A 7 2.62 15.07 -0.18
N VAL A 8 2.04 13.88 -0.03
CA VAL A 8 0.96 13.59 0.91
C VAL A 8 1.40 12.48 1.86
N GLY A 9 1.20 12.69 3.17
CA GLY A 9 1.49 11.68 4.18
C GLY A 9 0.33 11.52 5.16
N GLY A 10 -0.04 10.28 5.47
CA GLY A 10 -1.19 9.95 6.32
C GLY A 10 -1.02 10.45 7.75
N GLY A 11 0.11 10.09 8.38
CA GLY A 11 0.42 10.55 9.72
C GLY A 11 0.45 9.41 10.72
N LEU A 12 -0.43 9.48 11.72
CA LEU A 12 -0.62 8.46 12.73
C LEU A 12 -2.08 8.02 12.68
N GLY A 13 -2.32 6.75 12.43
CA GLY A 13 -3.68 6.20 12.41
C GLY A 13 -3.88 5.38 11.15
N ASN A 14 -5.14 5.08 10.86
CA ASN A 14 -5.56 4.59 9.56
C ASN A 14 -5.98 5.83 8.77
N ASP A 15 -5.31 6.10 7.66
CA ASP A 15 -5.44 7.35 6.95
C ASP A 15 -6.07 7.15 5.56
N ASP A 16 -6.87 8.12 5.11
CA ASP A 16 -7.35 8.23 3.73
C ASP A 16 -6.47 9.25 2.99
N LEU A 17 -5.69 8.78 2.02
CA LEU A 17 -4.79 9.60 1.21
C LEU A 17 -5.29 9.68 -0.23
N GLU A 18 -5.37 10.89 -0.76
CA GLU A 18 -5.67 11.15 -2.17
C GLU A 18 -4.56 12.01 -2.78
N GLY A 19 -4.02 11.62 -3.93
CA GLY A 19 -3.10 12.40 -4.76
C GLY A 19 -3.86 13.40 -5.63
N ASN A 20 -4.81 12.87 -6.41
CA ASN A 20 -5.61 13.53 -7.45
C ASN A 20 -4.84 13.68 -8.77
N ALA A 21 -4.59 14.88 -9.28
CA ALA A 21 -4.03 15.05 -10.62
C ALA A 21 -2.60 15.57 -10.55
N GLY A 22 -1.62 14.82 -11.03
CA GLY A 22 -0.21 15.18 -10.97
C GLY A 22 0.66 13.95 -10.75
N ALA A 23 1.98 14.13 -10.74
CA ALA A 23 2.90 13.07 -10.34
C ALA A 23 3.13 13.13 -8.83
N ASP A 24 2.35 12.37 -8.07
CA ASP A 24 2.28 12.50 -6.61
C ASP A 24 3.24 11.58 -5.85
N GLN A 25 3.59 12.00 -4.63
CA GLN A 25 4.35 11.23 -3.65
C GLN A 25 3.47 10.96 -2.43
N LEU A 26 2.97 9.74 -2.28
CA LEU A 26 2.04 9.35 -1.21
C LEU A 26 2.70 8.39 -0.22
N GLN A 27 2.50 8.63 1.09
CA GLN A 27 3.05 7.78 2.15
C GLN A 27 2.05 7.49 3.28
N GLY A 28 1.56 6.25 3.37
CA GLY A 28 0.62 5.79 4.41
C GLY A 28 1.25 5.70 5.80
N ARG A 29 2.46 5.13 5.89
CA ARG A 29 3.29 4.94 7.10
C ARG A 29 2.93 3.70 7.92
N ARG A 30 2.04 3.82 8.89
CA ARG A 30 1.77 2.73 9.85
C ARG A 30 0.26 2.59 9.94
N ASN A 31 -0.15 1.37 10.25
CA ASN A 31 -1.55 0.94 10.32
C ASN A 31 -2.15 0.83 8.93
N ASP A 32 -3.45 0.59 8.86
CA ASP A 32 -4.11 0.14 7.64
C ASP A 32 -4.67 1.36 6.91
N ASP A 33 -3.99 1.77 5.84
CA ASP A 33 -4.30 2.99 5.11
C ASP A 33 -5.09 2.73 3.83
N ASN A 34 -5.82 3.73 3.37
CA ASN A 34 -6.49 3.74 2.07
C ASN A 34 -5.88 4.85 1.21
N ILE A 35 -5.19 4.46 0.13
CA ILE A 35 -4.35 5.37 -0.65
C ILE A 35 -4.79 5.34 -2.12
N ASN A 36 -5.12 6.51 -2.67
CA ASN A 36 -5.48 6.70 -4.07
C ASN A 36 -4.52 7.72 -4.71
N GLY A 37 -3.75 7.29 -5.72
CA GLY A 37 -2.84 8.16 -6.49
C GLY A 37 -3.63 9.14 -7.36
N GLY A 38 -4.46 8.61 -8.26
CA GLY A 38 -5.34 9.41 -9.10
C GLY A 38 -4.86 9.38 -10.55
N SER A 39 -4.50 10.53 -11.12
CA SER A 39 -4.01 10.60 -12.49
C SER A 39 -2.63 11.23 -12.56
N GLY A 40 -1.70 10.59 -13.26
CA GLY A 40 -0.31 10.98 -13.37
C GLY A 40 0.60 9.81 -13.01
N ASP A 41 1.91 10.01 -13.09
CA ASP A 41 2.87 8.94 -12.76
C ASP A 41 3.22 9.02 -11.27
N ASP A 42 2.53 8.24 -10.44
CA ASP A 42 2.60 8.37 -8.99
C ASP A 42 3.67 7.48 -8.34
N THR A 43 4.14 7.88 -7.16
CA THR A 43 4.96 7.05 -6.28
C THR A 43 4.26 6.89 -4.94
N ILE A 44 3.90 5.65 -4.61
CA ILE A 44 3.07 5.33 -3.45
C ILE A 44 3.79 4.35 -2.52
N HIS A 45 3.92 4.74 -1.25
CA HIS A 45 4.44 3.90 -0.17
C HIS A 45 3.35 3.60 0.86
N GLY A 46 2.83 2.38 0.88
CA GLY A 46 1.92 1.93 1.94
C GLY A 46 2.61 1.79 3.28
N ASP A 47 3.89 1.41 3.27
CA ASP A 47 4.66 1.09 4.47
C ASP A 47 3.92 0.03 5.33
N ARG A 48 3.96 0.11 6.66
CA ARG A 48 3.55 -1.00 7.52
C ARG A 48 2.05 -0.96 7.80
N GLY A 49 1.30 -1.79 7.11
CA GLY A 49 -0.12 -1.96 7.33
C GLY A 49 -0.68 -3.10 6.51
N SER A 50 -1.97 -3.34 6.68
CA SER A 50 -2.79 -3.95 5.63
C SER A 50 -3.44 -2.82 4.82
N ASP A 51 -2.68 -2.23 3.91
CA ASP A 51 -3.11 -1.07 3.14
C ASP A 51 -3.96 -1.46 1.91
N THR A 52 -4.90 -0.59 1.56
CA THR A 52 -5.59 -0.61 0.27
C THR A 52 -5.00 0.49 -0.60
N ILE A 53 -4.42 0.12 -1.75
CA ILE A 53 -3.73 1.09 -2.62
C ILE A 53 -4.26 1.00 -4.05
N GLN A 54 -4.68 2.13 -4.60
CA GLN A 54 -5.01 2.32 -6.00
C GLN A 54 -4.05 3.35 -6.61
N GLY A 55 -3.26 2.95 -7.61
CA GLY A 55 -2.40 3.88 -8.36
C GLY A 55 -3.22 4.86 -9.18
N GLY A 56 -4.12 4.32 -10.01
CA GLY A 56 -4.99 5.12 -10.86
C GLY A 56 -4.50 5.08 -12.30
N SER A 57 -4.52 6.21 -13.01
CA SER A 57 -4.08 6.28 -14.41
C SER A 57 -2.67 6.85 -14.51
N GLY A 58 -1.76 6.12 -15.15
CA GLY A 58 -0.38 6.54 -15.33
C GLY A 58 0.56 5.35 -15.11
N ASN A 59 1.86 5.63 -15.05
CA ASN A 59 2.87 4.63 -14.75
C ASN A 59 3.29 4.75 -13.28
N ASP A 60 2.57 4.03 -12.43
CA ASP A 60 2.75 4.15 -10.98
C ASP A 60 3.85 3.24 -10.44
N LEU A 61 4.57 3.74 -9.44
CA LEU A 61 5.48 2.96 -8.60
C LEU A 61 4.84 2.74 -7.23
N ILE A 62 4.31 1.54 -7.00
CA ILE A 62 3.70 1.17 -5.72
C ILE A 62 4.62 0.27 -4.92
N ARG A 63 4.89 0.67 -3.66
CA ARG A 63 5.57 -0.13 -2.65
C ARG A 63 4.63 -0.41 -1.50
N VAL A 64 4.09 -1.63 -1.51
CA VAL A 64 3.40 -2.18 -0.34
C VAL A 64 4.43 -2.53 0.72
N GLY A 65 4.17 -2.21 1.99
CA GLY A 65 5.08 -2.66 3.03
C GLY A 65 4.79 -4.08 3.48
N VAL A 66 5.72 -4.56 4.30
CA VAL A 66 5.71 -5.95 4.77
C VAL A 66 4.67 -6.12 5.87
N LEU A 67 3.74 -7.05 5.65
CA LEU A 67 2.91 -7.60 6.71
C LEU A 67 3.81 -8.01 7.87
N LYS A 68 3.53 -7.51 9.06
CA LYS A 68 4.18 -8.02 10.26
C LYS A 68 3.65 -9.40 10.57
N PHE A 69 4.29 -10.40 9.97
CA PHE A 69 4.30 -11.74 10.53
C PHE A 69 5.06 -11.63 11.85
N SER A 70 4.33 -11.55 12.96
CA SER A 70 4.86 -12.01 14.24
C SER A 70 4.89 -13.54 14.10
N PRO A 71 6.04 -14.17 13.83
CA PRO A 71 6.07 -15.63 13.81
C PRO A 71 5.57 -16.07 15.18
N PRO A 72 4.63 -17.03 15.26
CA PRO A 72 4.21 -17.55 16.53
C PRO A 72 5.47 -18.00 17.27
N LEU A 73 5.57 -17.63 18.55
CA LEU A 73 6.70 -17.98 19.43
C LEU A 73 6.71 -19.49 19.70
N PHE A 74 6.81 -20.32 18.67
CA PHE A 74 7.14 -21.71 18.84
C PHE A 74 8.65 -21.79 19.01
N ARG A 75 9.09 -21.80 20.28
CA ARG A 75 10.32 -22.51 20.61
C ARG A 75 10.19 -23.89 19.98
N SER A 76 11.13 -24.20 19.09
CA SER A 76 11.29 -25.49 18.39
C SER A 76 10.15 -25.92 17.47
N GLN A 77 10.19 -25.52 16.19
CA GLN A 77 10.53 -26.40 15.05
C GLN A 77 10.04 -25.80 13.71
N LEU A 78 11.00 -25.55 12.83
CA LEU A 78 11.00 -25.93 11.41
C LEU A 78 9.78 -25.51 10.54
N PHE A 79 9.96 -24.40 9.80
CA PHE A 79 9.22 -23.94 8.62
C PHE A 79 7.73 -23.59 8.75
N ALA A 80 7.44 -22.29 8.85
CA ALA A 80 6.18 -21.71 8.40
C ALA A 80 6.48 -20.58 7.40
N ILE A 81 6.49 -20.93 6.12
CA ILE A 81 6.35 -19.97 5.02
C ILE A 81 4.85 -19.69 4.87
N PRO A 82 4.37 -18.44 4.95
CA PRO A 82 2.96 -18.17 4.75
C PRO A 82 2.60 -18.37 3.27
N GLU A 83 1.53 -19.12 3.07
CA GLU A 83 0.90 -19.45 1.80
C GLU A 83 0.48 -18.15 1.10
N VAL A 84 1.00 -17.90 -0.11
CA VAL A 84 0.47 -16.86 -1.00
C VAL A 84 -0.71 -17.48 -1.75
N GLN A 85 -1.93 -17.21 -1.29
CA GLN A 85 -3.12 -17.54 -2.08
C GLN A 85 -3.28 -16.50 -3.19
N VAL A 86 -2.90 -16.88 -4.41
CA VAL A 86 -3.26 -16.13 -5.62
C VAL A 86 -4.67 -16.57 -6.00
N ASP A 87 -5.66 -15.73 -5.71
CA ASP A 87 -7.03 -15.96 -6.15
C ASP A 87 -7.07 -15.75 -7.67
N GLN A 88 -7.11 -16.85 -8.42
CA GLN A 88 -7.36 -16.83 -9.86
C GLN A 88 -8.84 -16.50 -10.03
N ALA A 89 -9.17 -15.22 -10.21
CA ALA A 89 -10.49 -14.82 -10.65
C ALA A 89 -10.80 -15.52 -11.97
N GLY A 90 -11.70 -16.50 -11.91
CA GLY A 90 -12.25 -17.16 -13.08
C GLY A 90 -12.97 -16.14 -13.95
N ALA A 91 -12.38 -15.79 -15.09
CA ALA A 91 -13.11 -15.13 -16.16
C ALA A 91 -14.16 -16.10 -16.70
N SER A 92 -15.43 -15.69 -16.61
CA SER A 92 -16.57 -16.30 -17.32
C SER A 92 -16.46 -16.14 -18.82
#